data_AF-A0A6N9BTF5-F1
#
_entry.id   AF-A0A6N9BTF5-F1
#
_cell.length_a   1.000
_cell.length_b   1.000
_cell.length_c   1.000
_cell.angle_alpha   90.00
_cell.angle_beta   90.00
_cell.angle_gamma   90.00
#
_symmetry.space_group_name_H-M   'P 1'
#
loop_
_entity.id
_entity.type
_entity.pdbx_description
1 polymer ?
#
loop_
_entity_poly.entity_id
_entity_poly.type
_entity_poly.pdbx_seq_one_letter_code
_entity_poly.pdbx_strand_id
1 'polypeptide(L)'
;MHRLSLIAALAALATAACAPEEAPPPMTVGDTPTSARTPDGAFISWREHLIDDPATTGVAGRGSDGLGVADQDGAGLEDIVSVHESDTSYDGEADGHVRIAFASDDPDVWTNVTLAEGLEAAAPEDVDIADIDGDGHPDVIVAAELAHLIY
;
A
#
# COMPACT_ATOMS: atom_id res chain seq x y z
N MET A 1 -55.07 8.45 59.54
CA MET A 1 -53.60 8.64 59.51
C MET A 1 -53.21 8.77 58.04
N HIS A 2 -53.06 10.02 57.54
CA HIS A 2 -51.80 10.55 56.97
C HIS A 2 -51.38 9.82 55.68
N ARG A 3 -51.37 10.40 54.47
CA ARG A 3 -50.83 11.71 54.06
C ARG A 3 -51.24 12.01 52.60
N LEU A 4 -51.48 13.29 52.29
CA LEU A 4 -51.32 13.86 50.95
C LEU A 4 -49.84 13.76 50.54
N SER A 5 -49.56 13.35 49.30
CA SER A 5 -48.27 13.61 48.67
C SER A 5 -48.47 14.04 47.21
N LEU A 6 -48.18 15.33 47.01
CA LEU A 6 -47.95 16.03 45.75
C LEU A 6 -46.64 15.49 45.14
N ILE A 7 -46.60 15.16 43.85
CA ILE A 7 -45.33 15.02 43.12
C ILE A 7 -45.43 15.80 41.81
N ALA A 8 -44.46 16.70 41.65
CA ALA A 8 -44.31 17.72 40.63
C ALA A 8 -44.01 17.13 39.25
N ALA A 9 -44.58 17.76 38.21
CA ALA A 9 -44.20 17.52 36.83
C ALA A 9 -42.86 18.22 36.53
N LEU A 10 -41.83 17.42 36.23
CA LEU A 10 -40.51 17.90 35.80
C LEU A 10 -40.52 18.03 34.27
N ALA A 11 -40.47 19.26 33.75
CA ALA A 11 -40.30 19.50 32.32
C ALA A 11 -38.80 19.36 31.96
N ALA A 12 -38.43 18.31 31.23
CA ALA A 12 -37.09 18.17 30.68
C ALA A 12 -36.97 19.04 29.43
N LEU A 13 -36.15 20.10 29.52
CA LEU A 13 -35.74 20.90 28.36
C LEU A 13 -34.63 20.12 27.64
N ALA A 14 -34.92 19.55 26.47
CA ALA A 14 -33.91 18.94 25.62
C ALA A 14 -33.12 20.04 24.91
N THR A 15 -31.89 20.31 25.36
CA THR A 15 -30.93 21.11 24.59
C THR A 15 -30.41 20.25 23.45
N ALA A 16 -30.89 20.47 22.23
CA ALA A 16 -30.24 19.95 21.04
C ALA A 16 -28.87 20.64 20.91
N ALA A 17 -27.82 19.94 21.31
CA ALA A 17 -26.46 20.35 21.00
C ALA A 17 -26.26 20.20 19.49
N CYS A 18 -26.05 21.32 18.79
CA CYS A 18 -25.55 21.29 17.42
C CYS A 18 -24.11 20.78 17.51
N ALA A 19 -23.89 19.51 17.18
CA ALA A 19 -22.55 19.00 16.98
C ALA A 19 -21.95 19.73 15.76
N PRO A 20 -20.68 20.17 15.79
CA PRO A 20 -20.04 20.68 14.59
C PRO A 20 -20.05 19.57 13.54
N GLU A 21 -20.54 19.90 12.34
CA GLU A 21 -20.45 19.01 11.19
C GLU A 21 -18.98 18.76 10.90
N GLU A 22 -18.56 17.50 11.03
CA GLU A 22 -17.19 17.08 10.76
C GLU A 22 -16.91 17.36 9.29
N ALA A 23 -15.83 18.10 9.01
CA ALA A 23 -15.46 18.41 7.65
C ALA A 23 -15.21 17.09 6.90
N PRO A 24 -15.68 16.96 5.63
CA PRO A 24 -15.40 15.76 4.86
C PRO A 24 -13.89 15.54 4.78
N PRO A 25 -13.44 14.28 4.74
CA PRO A 25 -12.02 13.97 4.61
C PRO A 25 -11.44 14.69 3.38
N PRO A 26 -10.18 15.16 3.45
CA PRO A 26 -9.54 15.77 2.29
C PRO A 26 -9.57 14.79 1.12
N MET A 27 -9.87 15.30 -0.08
CA MET A 27 -9.84 14.49 -1.30
C MET A 27 -8.44 13.90 -1.49
N THR A 28 -8.37 12.63 -1.90
CA THR A 28 -7.10 11.99 -2.24
C THR A 28 -6.46 12.69 -3.43
N VAL A 29 -5.16 12.47 -3.64
CA VAL A 29 -4.49 12.94 -4.87
C VAL A 29 -5.15 12.32 -6.10
N GLY A 30 -5.59 11.06 -6.02
CA GLY A 30 -6.30 10.37 -7.11
C GLY A 30 -7.66 10.97 -7.43
N ASP A 31 -8.38 11.50 -6.44
CA ASP A 31 -9.68 12.14 -6.65
C ASP A 31 -9.58 13.62 -7.03
N THR A 32 -8.39 14.21 -6.90
CA THR A 32 -8.16 15.63 -7.19
C THR A 32 -7.98 15.85 -8.70
N PRO A 33 -8.86 16.62 -9.37
CA PRO A 33 -8.72 16.87 -10.79
C PRO A 33 -7.40 17.59 -11.09
N THR A 34 -6.61 16.97 -11.95
CA THR A 34 -5.39 17.55 -12.52
C THR A 34 -5.65 18.86 -13.27
N SER A 35 -4.65 19.73 -13.33
CA SER A 35 -4.61 20.83 -14.30
C SER A 35 -3.58 20.61 -15.42
N ALA A 36 -2.85 19.49 -15.37
CA ALA A 36 -1.83 19.15 -16.34
C ALA A 36 -2.44 18.86 -17.72
N ARG A 37 -1.79 19.39 -18.76
CA ARG A 37 -2.21 19.21 -20.15
C ARG A 37 -1.03 18.78 -21.01
N THR A 38 -1.30 17.90 -21.96
CA THR A 38 -0.38 17.58 -23.05
C THR A 38 -0.24 18.77 -24.02
N PRO A 39 0.80 18.81 -24.87
CA PRO A 39 0.99 19.90 -25.85
C PRO A 39 -0.18 20.08 -26.85
N ASP A 40 -0.95 19.03 -27.11
CA ASP A 40 -2.15 19.05 -27.95
C ASP A 40 -3.45 19.37 -27.17
N GLY A 41 -3.35 19.61 -25.86
CA GLY A 41 -4.42 20.17 -25.03
C GLY A 41 -5.30 19.15 -24.31
N ALA A 42 -5.00 17.85 -24.39
CA ALA A 42 -5.64 16.82 -23.58
C ALA A 42 -5.27 16.95 -22.10
N PHE A 43 -6.16 16.54 -21.20
CA PHE A 43 -5.91 16.54 -19.76
C PHE A 43 -5.17 15.27 -19.35
N ILE A 44 -4.25 15.38 -18.39
CA ILE A 44 -3.53 14.23 -17.81
C ILE A 44 -4.08 13.98 -16.42
N SER A 45 -5.05 13.07 -16.28
CA SER A 45 -5.59 12.63 -15.00
C SER A 45 -4.97 11.33 -14.52
N TRP A 46 -4.99 11.14 -13.20
CA TRP A 46 -4.52 9.92 -12.54
C TRP A 46 -5.71 9.23 -11.89
N ARG A 47 -5.66 7.90 -11.84
CA ARG A 47 -6.54 7.08 -11.01
C ARG A 47 -5.65 6.22 -10.14
N GLU A 48 -5.99 6.15 -8.86
CA GLU A 48 -5.28 5.31 -7.91
C GLU A 48 -5.84 3.89 -7.96
N HIS A 49 -4.94 2.91 -7.89
CA HIS A 49 -5.25 1.49 -7.87
C HIS A 49 -4.46 0.85 -6.72
N LEU A 50 -5.12 -0.01 -5.95
CA LEU A 50 -4.47 -0.73 -4.85
C LEU A 50 -3.80 -1.99 -5.41
N ILE A 51 -2.47 -2.03 -5.35
CA ILE A 51 -1.66 -3.12 -5.91
C ILE A 51 -1.33 -4.15 -4.83
N ASP A 52 -0.86 -3.67 -3.68
CA ASP A 52 -0.51 -4.50 -2.53
C ASP A 52 -0.93 -3.81 -1.23
N ASP A 53 -1.48 -4.60 -0.30
CA ASP A 53 -2.00 -4.13 0.97
C ASP A 53 -2.05 -5.28 1.99
N PRO A 54 -1.61 -5.07 3.24
CA PRO A 54 -1.64 -6.09 4.28
C PRO A 54 -3.03 -6.66 4.58
N ALA A 55 -4.11 -5.89 4.43
CA ALA A 55 -5.46 -6.42 4.64
C ALA A 55 -5.89 -7.38 3.52
N THR A 56 -5.29 -7.25 2.34
CA THR A 56 -5.53 -8.10 1.17
C THR A 56 -4.60 -9.31 1.15
N THR A 57 -3.32 -9.11 1.42
CA THR A 57 -2.28 -10.14 1.25
C THR A 57 -1.87 -10.83 2.55
N GLY A 58 -2.22 -10.27 3.71
CA GLY A 58 -1.82 -10.80 5.01
C GLY A 58 -0.35 -10.59 5.36
N VAL A 59 0.43 -9.96 4.47
CA VAL A 59 1.85 -9.66 4.67
C VAL A 59 1.99 -8.20 5.10
N ALA A 60 2.67 -7.97 6.21
CA ALA A 60 2.90 -6.63 6.72
C ALA A 60 4.06 -5.97 5.97
N GLY A 61 3.82 -5.49 4.74
CA GLY A 61 4.78 -4.64 4.03
C GLY A 61 4.97 -3.33 4.78
N ARG A 62 6.18 -3.07 5.28
CA ARG A 62 6.59 -1.82 5.94
C ARG A 62 8.00 -1.46 5.47
N GLY A 63 8.28 -0.15 5.35
CA GLY A 63 9.59 0.33 4.91
C GLY A 63 9.89 -0.03 3.46
N SER A 64 9.14 0.52 2.50
CA SER A 64 9.43 0.25 1.08
C SER A 64 10.45 1.25 0.55
N ASP A 65 11.64 0.74 0.21
CA ASP A 65 12.80 1.57 -0.16
C ASP A 65 13.11 1.56 -1.66
N GLY A 66 12.68 0.52 -2.38
CA GLY A 66 12.88 0.38 -3.82
C GLY A 66 11.80 -0.43 -4.53
N LEU A 67 11.66 -0.18 -5.84
CA LEU A 67 10.84 -0.97 -6.74
C LEU A 67 11.43 -1.04 -8.15
N GLY A 68 11.14 -2.13 -8.84
CA GLY A 68 11.45 -2.36 -10.25
C GLY A 68 10.17 -2.74 -11.02
N VAL A 69 10.17 -2.45 -12.32
CA VAL A 69 9.02 -2.72 -13.20
C VAL A 69 9.50 -3.49 -14.43
N ALA A 70 8.90 -4.65 -14.69
CA ALA A 70 9.19 -5.50 -15.83
C ALA A 70 8.10 -6.58 -16.01
N ASP A 71 8.03 -7.19 -17.19
CA ASP A 71 7.13 -8.32 -17.48
C ASP A 71 7.77 -9.63 -16.99
N GLN A 72 7.44 -10.04 -15.77
CA GLN A 72 8.15 -11.10 -15.05
C GLN A 72 7.64 -12.49 -15.39
N ASP A 73 6.35 -12.60 -15.74
CA ASP A 73 5.72 -13.86 -16.15
C ASP A 73 5.59 -14.02 -17.67
N GLY A 74 5.96 -13.00 -18.46
CA GLY A 74 5.93 -13.04 -19.92
C GLY A 74 4.51 -12.91 -20.48
N ALA A 75 3.56 -12.38 -19.71
CA ALA A 75 2.19 -12.13 -20.16
C ALA A 75 2.06 -10.89 -21.06
N GLY A 76 3.11 -10.08 -21.19
CA GLY A 76 3.10 -8.82 -21.92
C GLY A 76 2.50 -7.65 -21.13
N LEU A 77 2.38 -7.80 -19.81
CA LEU A 77 1.96 -6.77 -18.87
C LEU A 77 3.14 -6.45 -17.94
N GLU A 78 3.29 -5.19 -17.56
CA GLU A 78 4.35 -4.79 -16.62
C GLU A 78 3.93 -5.15 -15.19
N ASP A 79 4.73 -6.00 -14.55
CA ASP A 79 4.63 -6.36 -13.14
C ASP A 79 5.49 -5.43 -12.29
N ILE A 80 5.29 -5.48 -10.96
CA ILE A 80 6.06 -4.68 -10.01
C ILE A 80 6.78 -5.60 -9.05
N VAL A 81 8.09 -5.44 -8.95
CA VAL A 81 8.90 -6.00 -7.87
C VAL A 81 9.12 -4.90 -6.85
N SER A 82 8.84 -5.16 -5.57
CA SER A 82 9.04 -4.20 -4.49
C SER A 82 9.82 -4.82 -3.35
N VAL A 83 10.68 -4.01 -2.72
CA VAL A 83 11.40 -4.40 -1.51
C VAL A 83 10.83 -3.66 -0.31
N HIS A 84 10.80 -4.36 0.82
CA HIS A 84 10.27 -3.89 2.08
C HIS A 84 11.26 -4.27 3.17
N GLU A 85 11.92 -3.30 3.78
CA GLU A 85 12.89 -3.49 4.86
C GLU A 85 12.24 -4.18 6.07
N SER A 86 10.95 -3.96 6.30
CA SER A 86 10.18 -4.34 7.50
C SER A 86 10.74 -3.79 8.84
N ASP A 87 12.02 -3.41 8.92
CA ASP A 87 12.68 -2.92 10.13
C ASP A 87 12.23 -1.49 10.48
N THR A 88 11.12 -1.38 11.22
CA THR A 88 10.69 -0.09 11.78
C THR A 88 11.50 0.34 13.02
N SER A 89 12.42 -0.49 13.51
CA SER A 89 13.23 -0.22 14.70
C SER A 89 14.47 -1.10 14.76
N TYR A 90 15.66 -0.51 14.59
CA TYR A 90 16.96 -1.20 14.65
C TYR A 90 17.15 -2.06 15.92
N ASP A 91 16.64 -3.28 15.87
CA ASP A 91 16.64 -4.28 16.93
C ASP A 91 17.55 -5.46 16.57
N GLY A 92 18.07 -5.45 15.35
CA GLY A 92 18.99 -6.46 14.81
C GLY A 92 18.29 -7.73 14.34
N GLU A 93 16.96 -7.72 14.23
CA GLU A 93 16.21 -8.81 13.63
C GLU A 93 16.27 -8.70 12.10
N ALA A 94 16.66 -9.81 11.47
CA ALA A 94 16.69 -9.93 10.02
C ALA A 94 15.25 -10.16 9.51
N ASP A 95 14.53 -9.06 9.28
CA ASP A 95 13.22 -9.05 8.63
C ASP A 95 13.30 -8.29 7.29
N GLY A 96 12.29 -8.51 6.46
CA GLY A 96 12.13 -7.87 5.17
C GLY A 96 11.42 -8.79 4.19
N HIS A 97 10.91 -8.20 3.11
CA HIS A 97 10.22 -8.92 2.04
C HIS A 97 10.67 -8.39 0.68
N VAL A 98 10.91 -9.31 -0.25
CA VAL A 98 10.92 -9.04 -1.69
C VAL A 98 9.62 -9.59 -2.25
N ARG A 99 8.84 -8.74 -2.91
CA ARG A 99 7.49 -9.08 -3.35
C ARG A 99 7.32 -8.79 -4.82
N ILE A 100 6.53 -9.62 -5.49
CA ILE A 100 6.12 -9.40 -6.87
C ILE A 100 4.61 -9.24 -6.89
N ALA A 101 4.14 -8.18 -7.53
CA ALA A 101 2.75 -7.98 -7.86
C ALA A 101 2.59 -8.19 -9.38
N PHE A 102 2.02 -9.33 -9.76
CA PHE A 102 1.71 -9.64 -11.15
C PHE A 102 0.46 -8.89 -11.60
N ALA A 103 0.58 -8.19 -12.72
CA ALA A 103 -0.49 -7.42 -13.31
C ALA A 103 -1.54 -8.32 -13.96
N SER A 104 -2.71 -7.73 -14.22
CA SER A 104 -3.75 -8.36 -15.02
C SER A 104 -4.38 -7.35 -15.98
N ASP A 105 -5.25 -7.83 -16.88
CA ASP A 105 -6.02 -6.95 -17.77
C ASP A 105 -6.97 -6.00 -17.01
N ASP A 106 -7.25 -6.26 -15.72
CA ASP A 106 -7.99 -5.37 -14.84
C ASP A 106 -7.02 -4.66 -13.88
N PRO A 107 -6.89 -3.32 -13.95
CA PRO A 107 -5.94 -2.58 -13.11
C PRO A 107 -6.28 -2.62 -11.62
N ASP A 108 -7.49 -3.07 -11.25
CA ASP A 108 -7.92 -3.28 -9.87
C ASP A 108 -7.64 -4.72 -9.37
N VAL A 109 -7.04 -5.59 -10.19
CA VAL A 109 -6.76 -7.01 -9.86
C VAL A 109 -5.28 -7.34 -10.07
N TRP A 110 -4.62 -7.71 -8.97
CA TRP A 110 -3.20 -8.06 -8.91
C TRP A 110 -3.00 -9.38 -8.18
N THR A 111 -2.06 -10.20 -8.66
CA THR A 111 -1.63 -11.42 -7.95
C THR A 111 -0.32 -11.14 -7.23
N ASN A 112 -0.35 -11.09 -5.91
CA ASN A 112 0.84 -10.80 -5.10
C ASN A 112 1.50 -12.08 -4.59
N VAL A 113 2.82 -12.15 -4.68
CA VAL A 113 3.64 -13.24 -4.13
C VAL A 113 4.82 -12.68 -3.34
N THR A 114 5.24 -13.42 -2.31
CA THR A 114 6.52 -13.19 -1.64
C THR A 114 7.59 -14.02 -2.36
N LEU A 115 8.57 -13.34 -2.94
CA LEU A 115 9.72 -13.97 -3.59
C LEU A 115 10.75 -14.43 -2.55
N ALA A 116 11.04 -13.58 -1.55
CA ALA A 116 11.94 -13.86 -0.45
C ALA A 116 11.50 -13.11 0.81
N GLU A 117 11.79 -13.66 2.00
CA GLU A 117 11.47 -13.05 3.29
C GLU A 117 12.47 -13.45 4.39
N GLY A 118 12.47 -12.69 5.49
CA GLY A 118 13.29 -12.96 6.67
C GLY A 118 14.79 -12.87 6.38
N LEU A 119 15.56 -13.86 6.81
CA LEU A 119 17.03 -13.88 6.67
C LEU A 119 17.53 -13.81 5.22
N GLU A 120 16.76 -14.27 4.25
CA GLU A 120 17.14 -14.23 2.84
C GLU A 120 16.95 -12.82 2.24
N ALA A 121 16.02 -12.05 2.79
CA ALA A 121 15.70 -10.69 2.40
C ALA A 121 15.76 -9.77 3.62
N ALA A 122 16.89 -9.80 4.34
CA ALA A 122 17.07 -9.01 5.55
C ALA A 122 17.49 -7.58 5.20
N ALA A 123 16.66 -6.61 5.57
CA ALA A 123 16.82 -5.19 5.25
C ALA A 123 17.12 -4.91 3.75
N PRO A 124 16.20 -5.28 2.82
CA PRO A 124 16.36 -4.99 1.40
C PRO A 124 16.06 -3.51 1.12
N GLU A 125 16.93 -2.89 0.35
CA GLU A 125 17.04 -1.43 0.18
C GLU A 125 16.68 -1.00 -1.25
N ASP A 126 17.03 -1.81 -2.25
CA ASP A 126 16.74 -1.50 -3.64
C ASP A 126 16.68 -2.76 -4.51
N VAL A 127 16.10 -2.65 -5.69
CA VAL A 127 15.96 -3.74 -6.65
C VAL A 127 16.22 -3.28 -8.08
N ASP A 128 16.95 -4.09 -8.84
CA ASP A 128 17.11 -3.95 -10.29
C ASP A 128 16.65 -5.23 -11.00
N ILE A 129 16.28 -5.11 -12.27
CA ILE A 129 15.72 -6.22 -13.05
C ILE A 129 16.43 -6.31 -14.40
N ALA A 130 16.94 -7.51 -14.71
CA ALA A 130 17.56 -7.81 -16.00
C ALA A 130 17.56 -9.31 -16.25
N ASP A 131 17.51 -9.73 -17.52
CA ASP A 131 17.86 -11.10 -17.93
C ASP A 131 19.39 -11.25 -17.91
N ILE A 132 19.93 -11.74 -16.78
CA ILE A 132 21.37 -11.84 -16.53
C ILE A 132 21.93 -13.14 -17.13
N ASP A 133 21.16 -14.22 -17.07
CA ASP A 133 21.62 -15.54 -17.52
C ASP A 133 21.33 -15.84 -19.00
N GLY A 134 20.49 -15.03 -19.64
CA GLY A 134 20.19 -15.06 -21.07
C GLY A 134 19.14 -16.12 -21.44
N ASP A 135 18.30 -16.55 -20.49
CA ASP A 135 17.25 -17.52 -20.74
C ASP A 135 15.95 -16.90 -21.31
N GLY A 136 15.87 -15.57 -21.30
CA GLY A 136 14.72 -14.80 -21.79
C GLY A 136 13.68 -14.47 -20.72
N HIS A 137 13.93 -14.81 -19.45
CA HIS A 137 13.13 -14.40 -18.30
C HIS A 137 13.89 -13.33 -17.49
N PRO A 138 13.23 -12.26 -17.00
CA PRO A 138 13.92 -11.26 -16.20
C PRO A 138 14.27 -11.79 -14.80
N ASP A 139 15.54 -11.65 -14.41
CA ASP A 139 16.02 -11.93 -13.06
C ASP A 139 15.83 -10.71 -12.13
N VAL A 140 15.77 -10.97 -10.82
CA VAL A 140 15.58 -9.94 -9.78
C VAL A 140 16.86 -9.82 -8.95
N ILE A 141 17.48 -8.64 -8.96
CA ILE A 141 18.70 -8.34 -8.21
C ILE A 141 18.35 -7.42 -7.05
N VAL A 142 18.55 -7.86 -5.82
CA VAL A 142 18.22 -7.08 -4.62
C VAL A 142 19.49 -6.63 -3.89
N ALA A 143 19.57 -5.34 -3.56
CA ALA A 143 20.52 -4.82 -2.60
C ALA A 143 19.94 -4.96 -1.19
N ALA A 144 20.67 -5.61 -0.29
CA ALA A 144 20.24 -5.80 1.10
C ALA A 144 21.38 -5.43 2.06
N GLU A 145 21.04 -4.77 3.17
CA GLU A 145 22.02 -4.40 4.19
C GLU A 145 22.48 -5.62 5.01
N LEU A 146 21.54 -6.52 5.33
CA LEU A 146 21.76 -7.62 6.27
C LEU A 146 21.66 -9.02 5.64
N ALA A 147 21.43 -9.11 4.33
CA ALA A 147 21.38 -10.37 3.57
C ALA A 147 22.34 -10.41 2.37
N HIS A 148 22.35 -11.53 1.65
CA HIS A 148 23.17 -11.74 0.46
C HIS A 148 22.32 -11.69 -0.82
N LEU A 149 22.97 -11.42 -1.95
CA LEU A 149 22.34 -11.35 -3.28
C LEU A 149 21.60 -12.67 -3.62
N ILE A 150 20.31 -12.57 -3.93
CA ILE A 150 19.49 -13.65 -4.49
C ILE A 150 19.53 -13.53 -6.02
N TYR A 151 19.68 -14.66 -6.73
CA TYR A 151 19.54 -14.79 -8.19
C TYR A 151 18.16 -15.40 -8.48
#